data_AF-A0AB37D1U2-F1
#
_entry.id   AF-A0AB37D1U2-F1
#
_cell.length_a   1.000
_cell.length_b   1.000
_cell.length_c   1.000
_cell.angle_alpha   90.00
_cell.angle_beta   90.00
_cell.angle_gamma   90.00
#
_symmetry.space_group_name_H-M   'P 1'
#
loop_
_entity.id
_entity.type
_entity.pdbx_description
1 polymer ?
#
loop_
_entity_poly.entity_id
_entity_poly.type
_entity_poly.pdbx_seq_one_letter_code
_entity_poly.pdbx_strand_id
1 'polypeptide(L)'
;MSTQSTEITFNHIFRHLLELTQLNEDPDTLIQLFNEQGLTIDVQRIEAWTKDYSDPSARRMPKMMFCGFMNILMNIKNEAQLKEINLFDLRGILEDIREAEVV
;
A
#
# COMPACT_ATOMS: atom_id res chain seq x y z
N MET A 1 -2.24 7.19 -32.70
CA MET A 1 -2.07 7.32 -31.24
C MET A 1 -2.23 5.94 -30.66
N SER A 2 -1.13 5.30 -30.26
CA SER A 2 -1.18 3.95 -29.70
C SER A 2 -1.65 4.05 -28.26
N THR A 3 -2.87 3.63 -27.97
CA THR A 3 -3.32 3.39 -26.60
C THR A 3 -2.44 2.26 -26.05
N GLN A 4 -1.41 2.61 -25.29
CA GLN A 4 -0.73 1.63 -24.46
C GLN A 4 -1.75 1.14 -23.45
N SER A 5 -2.26 -0.08 -23.63
CA SER A 5 -2.93 -0.79 -22.57
C SER A 5 -1.91 -0.95 -21.44
N THR A 6 -2.03 -0.16 -20.37
CA THR A 6 -1.20 -0.34 -19.18
C THR A 6 -1.55 -1.72 -18.62
N GLU A 7 -0.67 -2.69 -18.83
CA GLU A 7 -0.86 -4.02 -18.27
C GLU A 7 -0.88 -3.88 -16.73
N ILE A 8 -2.00 -4.22 -16.11
CA ILE A 8 -2.14 -4.16 -14.66
C ILE A 8 -1.28 -5.28 -14.07
N THR A 9 -0.13 -4.89 -13.51
CA THR A 9 0.80 -5.82 -12.85
C THR A 9 0.69 -5.74 -11.33
N PHE A 10 1.29 -6.70 -10.61
CA PHE A 10 1.34 -6.65 -9.15
C PHE A 10 2.01 -5.39 -8.62
N ASN A 11 3.07 -4.90 -9.26
CA ASN A 11 3.69 -3.61 -8.90
C ASN A 11 2.68 -2.46 -8.99
N HIS A 12 1.86 -2.43 -10.04
CA HIS A 12 0.86 -1.38 -10.24
C HIS A 12 -0.18 -1.40 -9.12
N ILE A 13 -0.73 -2.58 -8.80
CA ILE A 13 -1.70 -2.73 -7.72
C ILE A 13 -1.05 -2.41 -6.36
N PHE A 14 0.15 -2.95 -6.10
CA PHE A 14 0.90 -2.74 -4.87
C PHE A 14 1.13 -1.25 -4.62
N ARG A 15 1.66 -0.51 -5.60
CA ARG A 15 1.91 0.93 -5.48
C ARG A 15 0.65 1.71 -5.12
N HIS A 16 -0.45 1.46 -5.82
CA HIS A 16 -1.71 2.18 -5.57
C HIS A 16 -2.31 1.85 -4.20
N LEU A 17 -2.28 0.59 -3.79
CA LEU A 17 -2.75 0.21 -2.45
C LEU A 17 -1.83 0.75 -1.36
N LEU A 18 -0.53 0.83 -1.62
CA LEU A 18 0.44 1.39 -0.68
C LEU A 18 0.15 2.87 -0.43
N GLU A 19 -0.10 3.65 -1.49
CA GLU A 19 -0.53 5.05 -1.41
C GLU A 19 -1.87 5.21 -0.66
N LEU A 20 -2.87 4.38 -1.00
CA LEU A 20 -4.20 4.45 -0.38
C LEU A 20 -4.19 4.12 1.11
N THR A 21 -3.26 3.29 1.55
CA THR A 21 -3.13 2.86 2.95
C THR A 21 -2.10 3.66 3.73
N GLN A 22 -1.40 4.59 3.07
CA GLN A 22 -0.28 5.37 3.62
C GLN A 22 0.87 4.54 4.20
N LEU A 23 0.91 3.24 3.91
CA LEU A 23 1.99 2.35 4.34
C LEU A 23 3.32 2.67 3.64
N ASN A 24 3.31 3.53 2.62
CA ASN A 24 4.53 4.09 2.02
C ASN A 24 5.23 5.12 2.90
N GLU A 25 4.52 5.73 3.87
CA GLU A 25 5.10 6.75 4.75
C GLU A 25 5.92 6.14 5.90
N ASP A 26 5.69 4.85 6.20
CA ASP A 26 6.42 4.09 7.22
C ASP A 26 6.92 2.73 6.67
N PRO A 27 8.04 2.75 5.93
CA PRO A 27 8.64 1.53 5.39
C PRO A 27 9.07 0.52 6.45
N ASP A 28 9.44 0.98 7.65
CA ASP A 28 9.91 0.11 8.73
C ASP A 28 8.75 -0.75 9.27
N THR A 29 7.59 -0.14 9.50
CA THR A 29 6.36 -0.87 9.86
C THR A 29 5.97 -1.85 8.75
N LEU A 30 6.04 -1.45 7.48
CA LEU A 30 5.75 -2.36 6.37
C LEU A 30 6.69 -3.57 6.36
N ILE A 31 8.01 -3.35 6.53
CA ILE A 31 9.01 -4.42 6.61
C ILE A 31 8.69 -5.37 7.78
N GLN A 32 8.32 -4.83 8.94
CA GLN A 32 7.93 -5.65 10.09
C GLN A 32 6.72 -6.54 9.77
N LEU A 33 5.65 -5.99 9.17
CA LEU A 33 4.43 -6.73 8.83
C LEU A 33 4.65 -7.86 7.82
N PHE A 34 5.64 -7.70 6.92
CA PHE A 34 6.07 -8.78 6.05
C PHE A 34 6.88 -9.85 6.82
N ASN A 35 7.79 -9.43 7.69
CA ASN A 35 8.61 -10.34 8.50
C ASN A 35 7.77 -11.19 9.46
N GLU A 36 6.68 -10.65 10.02
CA GLU A 36 5.72 -11.38 10.87
C GLU A 36 5.06 -12.56 10.14
N GLN A 37 5.00 -12.52 8.81
CA GLN A 37 4.52 -13.62 7.96
C GLN A 37 5.65 -14.54 7.47
N GLY A 38 6.89 -14.34 7.93
CA GLY A 38 8.07 -15.06 7.45
C GLY A 38 8.55 -14.62 6.06
N LEU A 39 8.13 -13.45 5.58
CA LEU A 39 8.55 -12.90 4.29
C LEU A 39 9.60 -11.81 4.49
N THR A 40 10.86 -12.10 4.18
CA THR A 40 11.95 -11.13 4.34
C THR A 40 11.96 -10.11 3.21
N ILE A 41 11.88 -8.83 3.57
CA ILE A 41 12.03 -7.69 2.66
C ILE A 41 12.91 -6.59 3.25
N ASP A 42 13.32 -5.66 2.40
CA ASP A 42 14.07 -4.47 2.74
C ASP A 42 13.51 -3.27 1.95
N VAL A 43 13.97 -2.06 2.30
CA VAL A 43 13.56 -0.80 1.65
C VAL A 43 13.85 -0.83 0.15
N GLN A 44 14.98 -1.39 -0.27
CA GLN A 44 15.39 -1.43 -1.68
C GLN A 44 14.42 -2.25 -2.53
N ARG A 45 13.89 -3.36 -2.00
CA ARG A 45 12.85 -4.16 -2.66
C ARG A 45 11.54 -3.39 -2.77
N ILE A 46 11.13 -2.70 -1.70
CA ILE A 46 9.93 -1.86 -1.72
C ILE A 46 10.05 -0.80 -2.82
N GLU A 47 11.16 -0.04 -2.83
CA GLU A 47 11.44 0.96 -3.86
C GLU A 47 11.47 0.36 -5.27
N ALA A 48 12.10 -0.79 -5.46
CA ALA A 48 12.14 -1.45 -6.76
C ALA A 48 10.75 -1.88 -7.26
N TRP A 49 9.81 -2.15 -6.35
CA TRP A 49 8.44 -2.54 -6.68
C TRP A 49 7.49 -1.35 -6.89
N THR A 50 7.80 -0.17 -6.36
CA THR A 50 7.00 1.05 -6.57
C THR A 50 7.41 1.83 -7.81
N LYS A 51 8.59 1.56 -8.38
CA LYS A 51 9.08 2.19 -9.61
C LYS A 51 8.33 1.73 -10.87
N ASP A 52 8.25 2.65 -11.82
CA ASP A 52 7.77 2.35 -13.18
C ASP A 52 8.76 1.43 -13.91
N TYR A 53 8.28 0.52 -14.76
CA TYR A 53 9.15 -0.42 -15.48
C TYR A 53 10.07 0.22 -16.52
N SER A 54 9.88 1.50 -16.84
CA SER A 54 10.85 2.30 -17.59
C SER A 54 12.13 2.59 -16.79
N ASP A 55 12.10 2.49 -15.46
CA ASP A 55 13.27 2.65 -14.60
C ASP A 55 14.16 1.38 -14.61
N PRO A 56 15.47 1.48 -14.90
CA PRO A 56 16.38 0.33 -14.91
C PRO A 56 16.50 -0.43 -13.58
N SER A 57 16.20 0.25 -12.47
CA SER A 57 16.20 -0.32 -11.12
C SER A 57 14.87 -0.95 -10.72
N ALA A 58 13.82 -0.81 -11.54
CA ALA A 58 12.55 -1.48 -11.30
C ALA A 58 12.71 -3.00 -11.31
N ARG A 59 11.98 -3.68 -10.43
CA ARG A 59 11.95 -5.13 -10.35
C ARG A 59 10.51 -5.60 -10.33
N ARG A 60 10.24 -6.73 -10.99
CA ARG A 60 8.91 -7.35 -10.92
C ARG A 60 8.67 -7.92 -9.53
N MET A 61 7.54 -7.59 -8.93
CA MET A 61 7.11 -8.15 -7.66
C MET A 61 6.76 -9.64 -7.83
N PRO A 62 7.38 -10.54 -7.04
CA PRO A 62 6.98 -11.93 -7.03
C PRO A 62 5.56 -12.10 -6.49
N LYS A 63 4.79 -13.05 -7.05
CA LYS A 63 3.42 -13.36 -6.61
C LYS A 63 3.32 -13.61 -5.10
N MET A 64 4.30 -14.31 -4.52
CA MET A 64 4.34 -14.59 -3.08
C MET A 64 4.38 -13.30 -2.25
N MET A 65 5.16 -12.31 -2.68
CA MET A 65 5.24 -11.01 -2.00
C MET A 65 3.92 -10.25 -2.12
N PHE A 66 3.31 -10.27 -3.31
CA PHE A 66 1.99 -9.66 -3.51
C PHE A 66 0.91 -10.30 -2.63
N CYS A 67 0.86 -11.63 -2.57
CA CYS A 67 -0.06 -12.34 -1.67
C CYS A 67 0.20 -12.00 -0.19
N GLY A 68 1.47 -11.91 0.22
CA GLY A 68 1.84 -11.46 1.56
C GLY A 68 1.33 -10.05 1.87
N PHE A 69 1.45 -9.13 0.93
CA PHE A 69 0.90 -7.78 1.08
C PHE A 69 -0.63 -7.79 1.23
N MET A 70 -1.35 -8.54 0.39
CA MET A 70 -2.82 -8.63 0.50
C MET A 70 -3.26 -9.24 1.84
N ASN A 71 -2.50 -10.18 2.40
CA ASN A 71 -2.76 -10.73 3.73
C ASN A 71 -2.57 -9.68 4.82
N ILE A 72 -1.54 -8.82 4.73
CA ILE A 72 -1.34 -7.68 5.66
C ILE A 72 -2.60 -6.82 5.67
N LEU A 73 -3.07 -6.40 4.49
CA LEU A 73 -4.25 -5.53 4.39
C LEU A 73 -5.50 -6.18 4.97
N MET A 74 -5.69 -7.49 4.75
CA MET A 74 -6.82 -8.20 5.36
C MET A 74 -6.69 -8.34 6.87
N ASN A 75 -5.48 -8.55 7.40
CA ASN A 75 -5.25 -8.60 8.84
C ASN A 75 -5.55 -7.25 9.49
N ILE A 76 -5.05 -6.15 8.93
CA ILE A 76 -5.35 -4.78 9.39
C ILE A 76 -6.85 -4.54 9.40
N LYS A 77 -7.56 -4.89 8.31
CA LYS A 77 -9.01 -4.78 8.23
C LYS A 77 -9.71 -5.58 9.34
N ASN A 78 -9.30 -6.83 9.54
CA ASN A 78 -9.91 -7.72 10.55
C ASN A 78 -9.66 -7.20 11.97
N GLU A 79 -8.45 -6.72 12.26
CA GLU A 79 -8.12 -6.12 13.56
C GLU A 79 -8.92 -4.84 13.83
N ALA A 80 -9.05 -3.97 12.84
CA ALA A 80 -9.88 -2.77 12.96
C ALA A 80 -11.34 -3.14 13.24
N GLN A 81 -11.88 -4.14 12.53
CA GLN A 81 -13.23 -4.63 12.76
C GLN A 81 -13.43 -5.19 14.18
N LEU A 82 -12.46 -5.96 14.70
CA LEU A 82 -12.51 -6.48 16.07
C LEU A 82 -12.47 -5.38 17.13
N LYS A 83 -11.81 -4.26 16.84
CA LYS A 83 -11.74 -3.07 17.70
C LYS A 83 -12.91 -2.11 17.48
N GLU A 84 -13.89 -2.48 16.65
CA GLU A 84 -15.02 -1.64 16.23
C GLU A 84 -14.57 -0.30 15.60
N ILE A 85 -13.36 -0.27 15.03
CA ILE A 85 -12.82 0.87 14.31
C ILE A 85 -13.31 0.80 12.87
N ASN A 86 -14.09 1.81 12.46
CA ASN A 86 -14.44 1.99 11.05
C ASN A 86 -13.33 2.77 10.34
N LEU A 87 -12.46 2.06 9.61
CA LEU A 87 -11.36 2.64 8.83
C LEU A 87 -11.82 3.66 7.77
N PHE A 88 -13.10 3.66 7.41
CA PHE A 88 -13.70 4.60 6.46
C PHE A 88 -14.64 5.61 7.12
N ASP A 89 -14.61 5.76 8.44
CA ASP A 89 -15.34 6.84 9.10
C ASP A 89 -14.63 8.17 8.89
N LEU A 90 -14.89 8.77 7.72
CA LEU A 90 -14.32 10.04 7.32
C LEU A 90 -15.08 11.25 7.89
N ARG A 91 -16.13 11.05 8.69
CA ARG A 91 -17.02 12.14 9.12
C ARG A 91 -16.27 13.24 9.86
N GLY A 92 -15.49 12.89 10.88
CA GLY A 92 -14.69 13.85 11.64
C GLY A 92 -13.60 14.53 10.78
N ILE A 93 -12.90 13.75 9.95
CA ILE A 93 -11.86 14.29 9.05
C ILE A 93 -12.46 15.30 8.05
N LEU A 94 -13.64 15.01 7.51
CA LEU A 94 -14.33 15.89 6.56
C LEU A 94 -14.88 17.15 7.24
N GLU A 95 -15.30 17.06 8.50
CA GLU A 95 -15.68 18.22 9.32
C GLU A 95 -14.47 19.13 9.52
N ASP A 96 -13.34 18.58 10.00
CA ASP A 96 -12.09 19.32 10.22
C ASP A 96 -11.57 20.03 8.95
N ILE A 97 -11.59 19.34 7.80
CA ILE A 97 -11.16 19.93 6.51
C ILE A 97 -12.05 21.11 6.12
N ARG A 98 -13.38 20.97 6.26
CA ARG A 98 -14.33 22.03 5.90
C ARG A 98 -14.22 23.22 6.83
N GLU A 99 -13.91 23.01 8.11
CA GLU A 99 -13.67 24.09 9.06
C GLU A 99 -12.34 24.81 8.77
N ALA A 100 -11.30 24.09 8.35
CA ALA A 100 -10.01 24.66 7.97
C ALA A 100 -10.06 25.53 6.69
N GLU A 101 -10.98 25.24 5.76
CA GLU A 101 -11.17 26.03 4.53
C GLU A 101 -11.95 27.36 4.75
N VAL A 102 -12.52 27.57 5.95
CA VAL A 102 -13.33 28.76 6.29
C VAL A 102 -12.48 29.86 6.97
N VAL A 103 -11.19 29.61 7.20
CA VAL A 103 -10.21 30.53 7.81
C VAL A 103 -9.26 31.10 6.76
#